data_AF-A0A015JP37-F1
#
_entry.id   AF-A0A015JP37-F1
#
_cell.length_a   1.000
_cell.length_b   1.000
_cell.length_c   1.000
_cell.angle_alpha   90.00
_cell.angle_beta   90.00
_cell.angle_gamma   90.00
#
_symmetry.space_group_name_H-M   'P 1'
#
loop_
_entity.id
_entity.type
_entity.pdbx_description
1 polymer ?
#
loop_
_entity_poly.entity_id
_entity_poly.type
_entity_poly.pdbx_seq_one_letter_code
_entity_poly.pdbx_strand_id
1 'polypeptide(L)'
;MPDSFKEQFHIYWSSKQHDKNKGSGVTLICSRKWNKHYQGHKIHSPYLLSVYLLFRNVMFCIWIVYAAPQKKPTILHDTLKQLKKEITHINERL
;
A
#
# COMPACT_ATOMS: atom_id res chain seq x y z
N MET A 1 -15.30 -7.95 -11.64
CA MET A 1 -13.96 -8.21 -12.23
C MET A 1 -14.04 -9.53 -12.97
N PRO A 2 -13.57 -9.63 -14.22
CA PRO A 2 -13.61 -10.90 -14.96
C PRO A 2 -12.87 -11.99 -14.19
N ASP A 3 -13.38 -13.22 -14.19
CA ASP A 3 -12.78 -14.30 -13.39
C ASP A 3 -11.37 -14.65 -13.84
N SER A 4 -11.06 -14.49 -15.13
CA SER A 4 -9.71 -14.59 -15.68
C SER A 4 -8.69 -13.65 -15.02
N PHE A 5 -9.13 -12.52 -14.46
CA PHE A 5 -8.26 -11.59 -13.75
C PHE A 5 -7.89 -12.10 -12.36
N LYS A 6 -8.85 -12.72 -11.65
CA LYS A 6 -8.62 -13.29 -10.32
C LYS A 6 -7.66 -14.49 -10.35
N GLU A 7 -7.62 -15.19 -11.48
CA GLU A 7 -6.70 -16.32 -11.69
C GLU A 7 -5.24 -15.87 -11.84
N GLN A 8 -5.03 -14.63 -12.30
CA GLN A 8 -3.72 -14.08 -12.63
C GLN A 8 -3.19 -13.08 -11.59
N PHE A 9 -4.07 -12.44 -10.84
CA PHE A 9 -3.72 -11.34 -9.95
C PHE A 9 -4.42 -11.41 -8.59
N HIS A 10 -3.70 -10.95 -7.57
CA HIS A 10 -4.25 -10.59 -6.27
C HIS A 10 -4.33 -9.07 -6.14
N ILE A 11 -5.33 -8.59 -5.41
CA ILE A 11 -5.54 -7.15 -5.22
C ILE A 11 -5.63 -6.86 -3.73
N TYR A 12 -4.78 -5.93 -3.28
CA TYR A 12 -4.76 -5.45 -1.90
C TYR A 12 -5.21 -3.99 -1.88
N TRP A 13 -6.32 -3.74 -1.21
CA TRP A 13 -6.93 -2.42 -1.12
C TRP A 13 -6.55 -1.75 0.20
N SER A 14 -6.35 -0.43 0.17
CA SER A 14 -6.41 0.36 1.41
C SER A 14 -7.84 0.42 1.94
N SER A 15 -7.98 0.82 3.20
CA SER A 15 -9.30 1.13 3.75
C SER A 15 -9.92 2.33 3.04
N LYS A 16 -11.24 2.34 2.97
CA LYS A 16 -12.01 3.51 2.55
C LYS A 16 -11.89 4.59 3.64
N GLN A 17 -11.73 5.85 3.27
CA GLN A 17 -11.87 6.95 4.22
C GLN A 17 -13.30 6.95 4.77
N HIS A 18 -13.44 6.79 6.10
CA HIS A 18 -14.72 6.58 6.79
C HIS A 18 -15.71 7.73 6.54
N ASP A 19 -15.21 8.96 6.43
CA ASP A 19 -16.02 10.18 6.41
C ASP A 19 -16.51 10.58 5.01
N LYS A 20 -16.25 9.75 3.98
CA LYS A 20 -16.59 10.08 2.59
C LYS A 20 -17.47 9.00 1.95
N ASN A 21 -18.60 9.40 1.39
CA ASN A 21 -19.49 8.52 0.62
C ASN A 21 -18.79 7.88 -0.59
N LYS A 22 -17.91 8.64 -1.28
CA LYS A 22 -16.92 8.13 -2.25
C LYS A 22 -15.52 8.38 -1.70
N GLY A 23 -14.89 7.33 -1.18
CA GLY A 23 -13.55 7.41 -0.60
C GLY A 23 -12.48 7.29 -1.69
N SER A 24 -11.42 8.07 -1.56
CA SER A 24 -10.18 7.83 -2.29
C SER A 24 -9.41 6.71 -1.59
N GLY A 25 -8.76 5.85 -2.37
CA GLY A 25 -8.01 4.71 -1.88
C GLY A 25 -6.81 4.41 -2.77
N VAL A 26 -5.82 3.70 -2.23
CA VAL A 26 -4.76 3.07 -3.03
C VAL A 26 -5.02 1.57 -3.14
N THR A 27 -4.50 0.98 -4.21
CA THR A 27 -4.52 -0.47 -4.38
C THR A 27 -3.21 -0.97 -4.96
N LEU A 28 -2.77 -2.14 -4.51
CA LEU A 28 -1.75 -2.93 -5.20
C LEU A 28 -2.44 -4.00 -6.03
N ILE A 29 -2.08 -4.11 -7.30
CA ILE A 29 -2.39 -5.27 -8.14
C ILE A 29 -1.09 -6.08 -8.24
N CYS A 30 -1.11 -7.30 -7.72
CA CYS A 30 0.06 -8.17 -7.64
C CYS A 30 -0.15 -9.41 -8.52
N SER A 31 0.76 -9.68 -9.44
CA SER A 31 0.72 -10.94 -10.21
C SER A 31 0.81 -12.14 -9.28
N ARG A 32 0.14 -13.24 -9.63
CA ARG A 32 0.16 -14.48 -8.85
C ARG A 32 1.58 -15.02 -8.64
N LYS A 33 2.50 -14.79 -9.60
CA LYS A 33 3.92 -15.15 -9.47
C LYS A 33 4.57 -14.43 -8.29
N TRP A 34 4.39 -13.12 -8.18
CA TRP A 34 4.91 -12.32 -7.06
C TRP A 34 4.15 -12.61 -5.76
N ASN A 35 2.85 -12.87 -5.85
CA ASN A 35 2.01 -13.11 -4.68
C ASN A 35 2.37 -14.38 -3.92
N LYS A 36 3.07 -15.35 -4.54
CA LYS A 36 3.67 -16.50 -3.84
C LYS A 36 4.66 -16.10 -2.74
N HIS A 37 5.18 -14.87 -2.81
CA HIS A 37 6.12 -14.31 -1.85
C HIS A 37 5.46 -13.35 -0.87
N TYR A 38 4.13 -13.22 -0.89
CA TYR A 38 3.42 -12.32 0.01
C TYR A 38 3.56 -12.76 1.47
N GLN A 39 4.05 -11.85 2.30
CA GLN A 39 4.21 -12.05 3.75
C GLN A 39 3.16 -11.27 4.54
N GLY A 40 2.78 -10.09 4.08
CA GLY A 40 1.82 -9.24 4.78
C GLY A 40 1.65 -7.89 4.12
N HIS A 41 0.68 -7.12 4.61
CA HIS A 41 0.55 -5.70 4.29
C HIS A 41 0.05 -4.93 5.50
N LYS A 42 0.34 -3.63 5.54
CA LYS A 42 -0.15 -2.71 6.56
C LYS A 42 -0.81 -1.52 5.89
N ILE A 43 -2.07 -1.29 6.26
CA ILE A 43 -2.83 -0.10 5.84
C ILE A 43 -2.50 0.99 6.86
N HIS A 44 -1.79 2.03 6.43
CA HIS A 44 -1.42 3.15 7.29
C HIS A 44 -2.48 4.24 7.25
N SER A 45 -3.06 4.46 6.08
CA SER A 45 -4.19 5.35 5.85
C SER A 45 -4.89 4.95 4.54
N PRO A 46 -6.03 5.57 4.18
CA PRO A 46 -6.61 5.40 2.85
C PRO A 46 -5.67 5.75 1.70
N TYR A 47 -4.57 6.47 1.96
CA TYR A 47 -3.63 6.98 0.95
C TYR A 47 -2.25 6.31 1.01
N LEU A 48 -2.03 5.41 1.97
CA LEU A 48 -0.74 4.78 2.23
C LEU A 48 -0.90 3.32 2.65
N LEU A 49 -0.35 2.42 1.84
CA LEU A 49 -0.31 0.98 2.05
C LEU A 49 1.14 0.51 1.93
N SER A 50 1.62 -0.31 2.86
CA SER A 50 2.86 -1.06 2.66
C SER A 50 2.56 -2.54 2.44
N VAL A 51 3.29 -3.17 1.53
CA VAL A 51 3.22 -4.61 1.26
C VAL A 51 4.61 -5.21 1.39
N TYR A 52 4.69 -6.33 2.11
CA TYR A 52 5.92 -7.03 2.42
C TYR A 52 5.95 -8.34 1.63
N LEU A 53 7.02 -8.51 0.85
CA LEU A 53 7.24 -9.72 0.06
C LEU A 53 8.59 -10.35 0.43
N LEU A 54 8.60 -11.63 0.75
CA LEU A 54 9.78 -12.38 1.15
C LEU A 54 10.26 -13.34 0.06
N PHE A 55 11.42 -13.04 -0.52
CA PHE A 55 12.07 -13.83 -1.55
C PHE A 55 13.33 -14.46 -1.00
N ARG A 56 13.28 -15.75 -0.60
CA ARG A 56 14.46 -16.52 -0.19
C ARG A 56 15.44 -15.69 0.66
N ASN A 57 14.94 -15.18 1.78
CA ASN A 57 15.64 -14.34 2.78
C ASN A 57 15.87 -12.88 2.39
N VAL A 58 15.37 -12.41 1.26
CA VAL A 58 15.33 -10.99 0.88
C VAL A 58 13.93 -10.45 1.10
N MET A 59 13.78 -9.50 2.02
CA MET A 59 12.51 -8.84 2.29
C MET A 59 12.38 -7.56 1.47
N PHE A 60 11.38 -7.50 0.60
CA PHE A 60 10.98 -6.29 -0.11
C PHE A 60 9.83 -5.62 0.63
N CYS A 61 9.99 -4.33 0.92
CA CYS A 61 8.92 -3.48 1.43
C CYS A 61 8.51 -2.49 0.34
N ILE A 62 7.30 -2.65 -0.20
CA ILE A 62 6.76 -1.81 -1.26
C ILE A 62 5.74 -0.85 -0.65
N TRP A 63 5.94 0.44 -0.89
CA TRP A 63 5.03 1.50 -0.43
C TRP A 63 4.18 1.99 -1.59
N ILE A 64 2.85 1.92 -1.42
CA ILE A 64 1.88 2.43 -2.37
C ILE A 64 1.29 3.71 -1.80
N VAL A 65 1.46 4.79 -2.54
CA VAL A 65 1.19 6.16 -2.09
C VAL A 65 0.27 6.85 -3.08
N TYR A 66 -0.80 7.46 -2.59
CA TYR A 66 -1.61 8.37 -3.39
C TYR A 66 -1.07 9.79 -3.29
N ALA A 67 -0.33 10.23 -4.30
CA ALA A 67 0.09 11.62 -4.43
C ALA A 67 -1.02 12.44 -5.09
N ALA A 68 -1.91 13.01 -4.27
CA ALA A 68 -2.98 13.88 -4.77
C ALA A 68 -2.38 15.07 -5.56
N PRO A 69 -2.97 15.45 -6.72
CA PRO A 69 -2.59 16.67 -7.42
C PRO A 69 -2.73 17.90 -6.50
N GLN A 70 -1.87 18.90 -6.71
CA GLN A 70 -1.60 20.06 -5.82
C GLN A 70 -2.83 20.81 -5.26
N LYS A 71 -4.04 20.60 -5.80
CA LYS A 71 -5.29 21.17 -5.29
C LYS A 71 -5.70 20.66 -3.89
N LYS A 72 -5.04 19.64 -3.34
CA LYS A 72 -5.26 19.12 -1.97
C LYS A 72 -3.92 18.85 -1.23
N PRO A 73 -3.18 19.90 -0.85
CA PRO A 73 -1.81 19.77 -0.33
C PRO A 73 -1.71 18.99 0.99
N THR A 74 -2.77 19.01 1.81
CA THR A 74 -2.81 18.31 3.10
C THR A 74 -2.68 16.79 2.96
N ILE A 75 -3.30 16.18 1.95
CA ILE A 75 -3.24 14.72 1.75
C ILE A 75 -1.81 14.25 1.49
N LEU A 76 -1.08 14.95 0.61
CA LEU A 76 0.30 14.62 0.30
C LEU A 76 1.20 14.86 1.52
N HIS A 77 1.04 16.00 2.19
CA HIS A 77 1.81 16.33 3.38
C HIS A 77 1.65 15.29 4.49
N ASP A 78 0.41 14.92 4.82
CA ASP A 78 0.11 13.97 5.89
C ASP A 78 0.61 12.56 5.54
N THR A 79 0.45 12.16 4.28
CA THR A 79 0.96 10.89 3.77
C THR A 79 2.49 10.82 3.85
N LEU A 80 3.20 11.89 3.47
CA LEU A 80 4.66 11.97 3.59
C LEU A 80 5.12 11.96 5.05
N LYS A 81 4.41 12.65 5.95
CA LYS A 81 4.69 12.64 7.38
C LYS A 81 4.56 11.22 7.97
N GLN A 82 3.51 10.51 7.58
CA GLN A 82 3.29 9.14 8.01
C GLN A 82 4.33 8.18 7.44
N LEU A 83 4.68 8.32 6.15
CA LEU A 83 5.75 7.56 5.51
C LEU A 83 7.08 7.74 6.23
N LYS A 84 7.46 8.98 6.56
CA LYS A 84 8.69 9.27 7.32
C LYS A 84 8.71 8.55 8.65
N LYS A 85 7.60 8.59 9.41
CA LYS A 85 7.48 7.90 10.71
C LYS A 85 7.71 6.39 10.57
N GLU A 86 7.14 5.78 9.54
CA GLU A 86 7.27 4.34 9.32
C GLU A 86 8.67 3.94 8.84
N ILE A 87 9.32 4.76 8.00
CA ILE A 87 10.72 4.51 7.58
C ILE A 87 11.65 4.55 8.81
N THR A 88 11.50 5.55 9.68
CA THR A 88 12.29 5.63 10.92
C THR A 88 12.10 4.39 11.79
N HIS A 89 10.86 3.94 11.97
CA HIS A 89 10.53 2.76 12.76
C HIS A 89 11.10 1.45 12.21
N ILE A 90 11.26 1.34 10.88
CA ILE A 90 11.91 0.18 10.25
C ILE A 90 13.41 0.20 10.52
N ASN A 91 14.04 1.37 10.40
CA ASN A 91 15.49 1.51 10.60
C ASN A 91 15.91 1.24 12.05
N GLU A 92 15.00 1.42 13.03
CA GLU A 92 15.23 1.08 14.44
C GLU A 92 15.09 -0.42 14.75
N ARG A 93 14.55 -1.21 13.81
CA ARG A 93 14.29 -2.66 13.97
C ARG A 93 15.24 -3.55 13.17
N LEU A 94 16.09 -2.95 12.34
CA LEU A 94 17.17 -3.61 11.59
C LEU A 94 18.49 -3.40 12.32
#